data_AF-A0A7S7U5I5-F1
#
_entry.id   AF-A0A7S7U5I5-F1
#
_cell.length_a   1.000
_cell.length_b   1.000
_cell.length_c   1.000
_cell.angle_alpha   90.00
_cell.angle_beta   90.00
_cell.angle_gamma   90.00
#
_symmetry.space_group_name_H-M   'P 1'
#
loop_
_entity.id
_entity.type
_entity.pdbx_description
1 polymer ?
#
loop_
_entity_poly.entity_id
_entity_poly.type
_entity_poly.pdbx_seq_one_letter_code
_entity_poly.pdbx_strand_id
1 'polypeptide(L)'
;MRARSSSASSSVGSIAAATRTESDPVALEPIGDHRIIIHLTPTMRSRCLASGEAHLRHAGDIDLIPSGTTAGFVAETPYRSLQIRLAPRMLDHAASKAGRLTSVRLGTHHMLRNDRIILLGQALESDMKAGSPSGPLFAENVGMALAVELLGLADDAPRQATRLSGAQLQRIAAYVDENLDQPLTVDILCREAGVSSSHLRAWFKAAMGITVHHYVLQRRLEHARQLLLQGDRKLSDIALEAGFSHQSHLAKWMRREFGRSPGELRRSKN
;
A
#
# COMPACT_ATOMS: atom_id res chain seq x y z
N MET A 1 2.00 -34.16 21.16
CA MET A 1 3.06 -34.18 22.18
C MET A 1 3.29 -32.75 22.65
N ARG A 2 2.88 -32.38 23.87
CA ARG A 2 3.03 -31.03 24.41
C ARG A 2 4.34 -30.99 25.20
N ALA A 3 5.33 -30.24 24.73
CA ALA A 3 6.53 -29.96 25.51
C ALA A 3 6.27 -28.73 26.40
N ARG A 4 6.39 -28.92 27.72
CA ARG A 4 6.36 -27.86 28.73
C ARG A 4 7.72 -27.16 28.78
N SER A 5 7.71 -25.83 28.78
CA SER A 5 8.87 -25.01 29.11
C SER A 5 9.03 -24.88 30.63
N SER A 6 10.28 -24.86 31.08
CA SER A 6 10.73 -24.71 32.46
C SER A 6 11.35 -23.32 32.68
N SER A 7 11.32 -22.89 33.94
CA SER A 7 11.47 -21.56 34.55
C SER A 7 12.75 -20.74 34.34
N ALA A 8 12.52 -19.42 34.21
CA ALA A 8 13.12 -18.24 34.87
C ALA A 8 14.65 -18.03 34.99
N SER A 9 15.17 -16.97 34.34
CA SER A 9 15.92 -15.86 34.97
C SER A 9 16.05 -14.68 33.97
N SER A 10 16.33 -13.47 34.47
CA SER A 10 16.24 -12.17 33.80
C SER A 10 16.89 -12.08 32.40
N SER A 11 16.10 -11.79 31.36
CA SER A 11 16.64 -11.28 30.09
C SER A 11 15.78 -10.13 29.56
N VAL A 12 16.44 -9.04 29.19
CA VAL A 12 15.94 -8.16 28.13
C VAL A 12 15.68 -9.05 26.90
N GLY A 13 14.66 -8.70 26.11
CA GLY A 13 14.41 -9.33 24.82
C GLY A 13 13.15 -10.19 24.75
N SER A 14 12.17 -9.74 23.96
CA SER A 14 11.27 -10.67 23.27
C SER A 14 10.81 -10.03 21.98
N ILE A 15 11.69 -10.16 21.00
CA ILE A 15 11.42 -10.02 19.58
C ILE A 15 11.55 -11.39 18.93
N ALA A 16 10.70 -11.70 17.96
CA ALA A 16 10.83 -12.88 17.13
C ALA A 16 10.46 -12.53 15.69
N ALA A 17 11.24 -13.00 14.72
CA ALA A 17 10.95 -12.80 13.30
C ALA A 17 10.85 -14.15 12.60
N ALA A 18 9.98 -14.24 11.59
CA ALA A 18 9.86 -15.41 10.73
C ALA A 18 9.36 -15.00 9.35
N THR A 19 9.97 -15.55 8.30
CA THR A 19 9.42 -15.45 6.94
C THR A 19 8.37 -16.54 6.76
N ARG A 20 7.18 -16.15 6.31
CA ARG A 20 6.08 -17.07 6.00
C ARG A 20 5.73 -17.02 4.53
N THR A 21 5.45 -18.19 3.98
CA THR A 21 4.78 -18.36 2.69
C THR A 21 3.43 -18.96 3.00
N GLU A 22 2.35 -18.26 2.68
CA GLU A 22 0.98 -18.69 2.99
C GLU A 22 0.17 -18.72 1.70
N SER A 23 -0.53 -19.83 1.50
CA SER A 23 -1.39 -20.08 0.33
C SER A 23 -2.87 -19.90 0.64
N ASP A 24 -3.21 -19.86 1.94
CA ASP A 24 -4.56 -19.96 2.47
C ASP A 24 -4.99 -18.67 3.19
N PRO A 25 -6.31 -18.48 3.42
CA PRO A 25 -6.83 -17.38 4.23
C PRO A 25 -6.20 -17.32 5.63
N VAL A 26 -5.75 -16.14 6.07
CA VAL A 26 -5.05 -15.98 7.37
C VAL A 26 -5.86 -15.10 8.31
N ALA A 27 -6.63 -15.75 9.18
CA ALA A 27 -7.13 -15.09 10.38
C ALA A 27 -5.99 -15.03 11.40
N LEU A 28 -5.58 -13.82 11.79
CA LEU A 28 -4.52 -13.66 12.77
C LEU A 28 -5.11 -13.60 14.16
N GLU A 29 -4.92 -14.67 14.92
CA GLU A 29 -5.36 -14.70 16.31
C GLU A 29 -4.69 -13.57 17.13
N PRO A 30 -5.41 -13.02 18.13
CA PRO A 30 -4.85 -12.14 19.13
C PRO A 30 -3.70 -12.85 19.84
N ILE A 31 -2.56 -12.18 19.90
CA ILE A 31 -1.39 -12.65 20.65
C ILE A 31 -0.93 -11.54 21.61
N GLY A 32 -0.13 -11.92 22.61
CA GLY A 32 0.42 -10.99 23.60
C GLY A 32 1.47 -10.02 23.07
N ASP A 33 1.97 -10.22 21.84
CA ASP A 33 2.94 -9.36 21.18
C ASP A 33 2.29 -8.44 20.13
N HIS A 34 2.89 -7.28 19.87
CA HIS A 34 2.60 -6.53 18.66
C HIS A 34 3.10 -7.32 17.44
N ARG A 35 2.32 -7.37 16.37
CA ARG A 35 2.69 -8.02 15.12
C ARG A 35 2.93 -6.96 14.03
N ILE A 36 4.12 -7.00 13.43
CA ILE A 36 4.50 -6.21 12.26
C ILE A 36 4.63 -7.19 11.11
N ILE A 37 3.83 -7.00 10.05
CA ILE A 37 3.81 -7.88 8.88
C ILE A 37 4.29 -7.06 7.69
N ILE A 38 5.46 -7.39 7.16
CA ILE A 38 6.00 -6.76 5.96
C ILE A 38 5.73 -7.68 4.77
N HIS A 39 4.95 -7.21 3.81
CA HIS A 39 4.62 -7.96 2.60
C HIS A 39 5.84 -8.01 1.67
N LEU A 40 6.22 -9.21 1.20
CA LEU A 40 7.39 -9.42 0.34
C LEU A 40 7.01 -9.77 -1.11
N THR A 41 5.78 -10.19 -1.36
CA THR A 41 5.28 -10.45 -2.72
C THR A 41 5.11 -9.13 -3.49
N PRO A 42 5.53 -9.05 -4.78
CA PRO A 42 5.43 -7.82 -5.58
C PRO A 42 4.04 -7.17 -5.58
N THR A 43 3.00 -8.00 -5.79
CA THR A 43 1.60 -7.60 -5.74
C THR A 43 0.76 -8.76 -5.23
N MET A 44 -0.17 -8.50 -4.30
CA MET A 44 -1.12 -9.47 -3.77
C MET A 44 -2.49 -8.83 -3.61
N ARG A 45 -3.55 -9.54 -4.00
CA ARG A 45 -4.92 -9.17 -3.62
C ARG A 45 -5.28 -9.81 -2.29
N SER A 46 -5.93 -9.03 -1.43
CA SER A 46 -6.39 -9.51 -0.14
C SER A 46 -7.73 -8.88 0.23
N ARG A 47 -8.47 -9.51 1.13
CA ARG A 47 -9.70 -9.00 1.69
C ARG A 47 -9.56 -8.84 3.20
N CYS A 48 -9.84 -7.66 3.73
CA CYS A 48 -9.83 -7.44 5.17
C CYS A 48 -10.95 -8.27 5.82
N LEU A 49 -10.65 -9.02 6.88
CA LEU A 49 -11.67 -9.80 7.59
C LEU A 49 -12.65 -8.90 8.36
N ALA A 50 -12.20 -7.74 8.84
CA ALA A 50 -13.03 -6.83 9.63
C ALA A 50 -13.99 -6.00 8.76
N SER A 51 -13.54 -5.49 7.61
CA SER A 51 -14.35 -4.64 6.73
C SER A 51 -14.94 -5.35 5.52
N GLY A 52 -14.45 -6.55 5.17
CA GLY A 52 -14.80 -7.24 3.93
C GLY A 52 -14.25 -6.59 2.65
N GLU A 53 -13.53 -5.47 2.78
CA GLU A 53 -13.01 -4.71 1.63
C GLU A 53 -11.80 -5.39 0.99
N ALA A 54 -11.77 -5.33 -0.34
CA ALA A 54 -10.64 -5.79 -1.13
C ALA A 54 -9.53 -4.73 -1.19
N HIS A 55 -8.30 -5.18 -1.02
CA HIS A 55 -7.08 -4.39 -0.95
C HIS A 55 -6.03 -5.00 -1.86
N LEU A 56 -5.35 -4.14 -2.63
CA LEU A 56 -4.16 -4.50 -3.39
C LEU A 56 -2.92 -4.13 -2.58
N ARG A 57 -2.15 -5.12 -2.18
CA ARG A 57 -0.92 -4.97 -1.40
C ARG A 57 0.29 -5.11 -2.30
N HIS A 58 1.34 -4.39 -1.98
CA HIS A 58 2.61 -4.42 -2.68
C HIS A 58 3.76 -4.80 -1.74
N ALA A 59 4.87 -5.24 -2.32
CA ALA A 59 6.09 -5.46 -1.56
C ALA A 59 6.49 -4.19 -0.79
N GLY A 60 6.78 -4.35 0.51
CA GLY A 60 7.09 -3.27 1.45
C GLY A 60 5.88 -2.65 2.14
N ASP A 61 4.64 -3.06 1.83
CA ASP A 61 3.49 -2.66 2.63
C ASP A 61 3.56 -3.33 4.01
N ILE A 62 3.18 -2.59 5.05
CA ILE A 62 3.26 -3.02 6.45
C ILE A 62 1.86 -3.09 7.06
N ASP A 63 1.51 -4.20 7.70
CA ASP A 63 0.42 -4.24 8.68
C ASP A 63 0.98 -4.23 10.09
N LEU A 64 0.53 -3.28 10.90
CA LEU A 64 0.82 -3.21 12.33
C LEU A 64 -0.44 -3.59 13.11
N ILE A 65 -0.34 -4.66 13.89
CA ILE A 65 -1.44 -5.19 14.69
C ILE A 65 -0.99 -5.13 16.15
N PRO A 66 -1.63 -4.29 16.98
CA PRO A 66 -1.29 -4.18 18.39
C PRO A 66 -1.51 -5.49 19.15
N SER A 67 -0.77 -5.66 20.25
CA SER A 67 -0.98 -6.77 21.18
C SER A 67 -2.45 -6.85 21.62
N GLY A 68 -2.98 -8.08 21.71
CA GLY A 68 -4.37 -8.36 22.07
C GLY A 68 -5.41 -8.01 21.01
N THR A 69 -5.00 -7.51 19.84
CA THR A 69 -5.94 -7.11 18.77
C THR A 69 -6.20 -8.26 17.81
N THR A 70 -7.48 -8.57 17.58
CA THR A 70 -7.90 -9.42 16.46
C THR A 70 -7.78 -8.63 15.17
N ALA A 71 -7.05 -9.17 14.20
CA ALA A 71 -6.95 -8.62 12.86
C ALA A 71 -6.77 -9.77 11.87
N GLY A 72 -6.88 -9.50 10.58
CA GLY A 72 -6.57 -10.52 9.58
C GLY A 72 -7.06 -10.15 8.21
N PHE A 73 -6.60 -10.92 7.24
CA PHE A 73 -7.00 -10.76 5.87
C PHE A 73 -7.00 -12.13 5.18
N VAL A 74 -7.85 -12.25 4.18
CA VAL A 74 -7.84 -13.38 3.26
C VAL A 74 -6.98 -12.98 2.08
N ALA A 75 -5.86 -13.66 1.84
CA ALA A 75 -5.14 -13.50 0.59
C ALA A 75 -5.89 -14.24 -0.53
N GLU A 76 -6.06 -13.61 -1.71
CA GLU A 76 -6.67 -14.24 -2.89
C GLU A 76 -5.64 -15.02 -3.71
N THR A 77 -4.34 -14.81 -3.43
CA THR A 77 -3.20 -15.48 -4.08
C THR A 77 -2.15 -15.82 -3.04
N PRO A 78 -1.35 -16.89 -3.23
CA PRO A 78 -0.24 -17.20 -2.34
C PRO A 78 0.72 -16.02 -2.18
N TYR A 79 1.23 -15.83 -0.96
CA TYR A 79 2.08 -14.69 -0.66
C TYR A 79 3.19 -14.99 0.32
N ARG A 80 4.18 -14.10 0.33
CA ARG A 80 5.31 -14.12 1.23
C ARG A 80 5.29 -12.88 2.10
N SER A 81 5.54 -13.07 3.40
CA SER A 81 5.66 -11.98 4.35
C SER A 81 6.77 -12.24 5.37
N LEU A 82 7.36 -11.16 5.87
CA LEU A 82 8.15 -11.19 7.08
C LEU A 82 7.25 -10.81 8.25
N GLN A 83 7.07 -11.71 9.21
CA GLN A 83 6.31 -11.44 10.43
C GLN A 83 7.26 -11.23 11.60
N ILE A 84 7.16 -10.07 12.24
CA ILE A 84 7.93 -9.69 13.41
C ILE A 84 6.96 -9.55 14.58
N ARG A 85 7.25 -10.24 15.68
CA ARG A 85 6.59 -10.07 16.97
C ARG A 85 7.47 -9.21 17.85
N LEU A 86 6.89 -8.16 18.41
CA LEU A 86 7.56 -7.24 19.32
C LEU A 86 6.75 -7.20 20.62
N ALA A 87 7.35 -7.60 21.74
CA ALA A 87 6.63 -7.54 23.00
C ALA A 87 6.34 -6.11 23.45
N PRO A 88 5.19 -5.85 24.11
CA PRO A 88 4.80 -4.50 24.56
C PRO A 88 5.86 -3.82 25.41
N ARG A 89 6.54 -4.57 26.28
CA ARG A 89 7.64 -4.07 27.12
C ARG A 89 8.78 -3.40 26.36
N MET A 90 9.03 -3.77 25.10
CA MET A 90 10.06 -3.12 24.28
C MET A 90 9.61 -1.72 23.86
N LEU A 91 8.32 -1.56 23.53
CA LEU A 91 7.70 -0.27 23.25
C LEU A 91 7.69 0.62 24.50
N ASP A 92 7.30 0.06 25.64
CA ASP A 92 7.30 0.78 26.92
C ASP A 92 8.72 1.24 27.31
N HIS A 93 9.72 0.39 27.09
CA HIS A 93 11.12 0.74 27.33
C HIS A 93 11.58 1.89 26.42
N ALA A 94 11.27 1.82 25.12
CA ALA A 94 11.57 2.89 24.19
C ALA A 94 10.87 4.21 24.59
N ALA A 95 9.61 4.14 24.99
CA ALA A 95 8.82 5.29 25.44
C ALA A 95 9.42 5.96 26.68
N SER A 96 9.81 5.14 27.66
CA SER A 96 10.48 5.60 28.88
C SER A 96 11.80 6.33 28.57
N LYS A 97 12.62 5.76 27.68
CA LYS A 97 13.87 6.39 27.22
C LYS A 97 13.64 7.69 26.45
N ALA A 98 12.51 7.82 25.76
CA ALA A 98 12.08 9.04 25.09
C ALA A 98 11.42 10.07 26.03
N GLY A 99 11.38 9.82 27.34
CA GLY A 99 10.80 10.74 28.32
C GLY A 99 9.27 10.74 28.37
N ARG A 100 8.60 9.76 27.77
CA ARG A 100 7.13 9.63 27.87
C ARG A 100 6.75 9.03 29.22
N LEU A 101 5.87 9.72 29.95
CA LEU A 101 5.44 9.36 31.30
C LEU A 101 4.27 8.35 31.33
N THR A 102 3.61 8.13 30.20
CA THR A 102 2.43 7.26 30.09
C THR A 102 2.69 6.08 29.15
N SER A 103 2.04 4.94 29.44
CA SER A 103 2.03 3.76 28.57
C SER A 103 1.54 4.12 27.17
N VAL A 104 2.27 3.69 26.17
CA VAL A 104 2.01 4.03 24.77
C VAL A 104 1.04 3.03 24.15
N ARG A 105 -0.01 3.52 23.48
CA ARG A 105 -0.99 2.66 22.79
C ARG A 105 -0.81 2.79 21.28
N LEU A 106 -0.59 1.65 20.62
CA LEU A 106 -0.57 1.58 19.16
C LEU A 106 -1.98 1.38 18.62
N GLY A 107 -2.28 2.05 17.51
CA GLY A 107 -3.42 1.73 16.66
C GLY A 107 -3.11 0.57 15.71
N THR A 108 -4.15 -0.06 15.17
CA THR A 108 -4.00 -0.95 14.01
C THR A 108 -3.75 -0.11 12.77
N HIS A 109 -2.68 -0.42 12.04
CA HIS A 109 -2.40 0.19 10.74
C HIS A 109 -2.38 -0.88 9.67
N HIS A 110 -3.08 -0.62 8.57
CA HIS A 110 -3.07 -1.47 7.39
C HIS A 110 -2.34 -0.77 6.25
N MET A 111 -1.44 -1.50 5.58
CA MET A 111 -0.70 -1.01 4.41
C MET A 111 0.10 0.29 4.67
N LEU A 112 0.69 0.40 5.86
CA LEU A 112 1.65 1.45 6.19
C LEU A 112 2.89 1.35 5.28
N ARG A 113 3.47 2.51 4.95
CA ARG A 113 4.79 2.63 4.32
C ARG A 113 5.72 3.39 5.25
N ASN A 114 6.79 2.73 5.68
CA ASN A 114 7.85 3.33 6.46
C ASN A 114 9.17 2.64 6.11
N ASP A 115 10.03 3.34 5.39
CA ASP A 115 11.30 2.78 4.89
C ASP A 115 12.24 2.34 6.02
N ARG A 116 12.19 3.00 7.17
CA ARG A 116 13.01 2.63 8.34
C ARG A 116 12.55 1.29 8.92
N ILE A 117 11.24 1.09 9.06
CA ILE A 117 10.69 -0.22 9.49
C ILE A 117 11.02 -1.31 8.48
N ILE A 118 10.94 -1.02 7.17
CA ILE A 118 11.30 -1.97 6.10
C ILE A 118 12.77 -2.38 6.21
N LEU A 119 13.69 -1.42 6.32
CA LEU A 119 15.13 -1.68 6.43
C LEU A 119 15.48 -2.49 7.68
N LEU A 120 14.88 -2.15 8.82
CA LEU A 120 15.07 -2.91 10.07
C LEU A 120 14.54 -4.35 9.95
N GLY A 121 13.38 -4.53 9.31
CA GLY A 121 12.85 -5.87 9.01
C GLY A 121 13.77 -6.67 8.08
N GLN A 122 14.30 -6.04 7.03
CA GLN A 122 15.26 -6.67 6.12
C GLN A 122 16.56 -7.08 6.82
N ALA A 123 17.01 -6.29 7.79
CA ALA A 123 18.18 -6.63 8.60
C ALA A 123 17.94 -7.92 9.42
N LEU A 124 16.77 -8.05 10.07
CA LEU A 124 16.37 -9.29 10.76
C LEU A 124 16.25 -10.46 9.79
N GLU A 125 15.64 -10.26 8.62
CA GLU A 125 15.46 -11.33 7.64
C GLU A 125 16.80 -11.84 7.09
N SER A 126 17.74 -10.92 6.81
CA SER A 126 19.07 -11.26 6.31
C SER A 126 19.88 -12.04 7.34
N ASP A 127 19.89 -11.61 8.61
CA ASP A 127 20.60 -12.31 9.68
C ASP A 127 20.02 -13.72 9.90
N MET A 128 18.69 -13.85 9.91
CA MET A 128 18.00 -15.14 10.01
C MET A 128 18.35 -16.07 8.84
N LYS A 129 18.33 -15.57 7.59
CA LYS A 129 18.71 -16.35 6.40
C LYS A 129 20.17 -16.83 6.44
N ALA A 130 21.05 -16.06 7.09
CA ALA A 130 22.45 -16.42 7.29
C ALA A 130 22.69 -17.39 8.47
N GLY A 131 21.63 -17.85 9.15
CA GLY A 131 21.75 -18.74 10.32
C GLY A 131 21.92 -18.00 11.65
N SER A 132 21.50 -16.73 11.72
CA SER A 132 21.60 -15.85 12.90
C SER A 132 23.03 -15.69 13.46
N PRO A 133 24.04 -15.38 12.61
CA PRO A 133 25.44 -15.27 13.04
C PRO A 133 25.66 -14.15 14.06
N SER A 134 24.83 -13.11 14.04
CA SER A 134 24.92 -11.97 14.97
C SER A 134 24.27 -12.26 16.33
N GLY A 135 23.56 -13.39 16.45
CA GLY A 135 22.96 -13.88 17.69
C GLY A 135 21.78 -13.05 18.21
N PRO A 136 21.25 -13.40 19.40
CA PRO A 136 20.05 -12.79 19.97
C PRO A 136 20.17 -11.27 20.23
N LEU A 137 21.38 -10.79 20.56
CA LEU A 137 21.63 -9.38 20.83
C LEU A 137 21.37 -8.48 19.62
N PHE A 138 21.69 -8.96 18.41
CA PHE A 138 21.37 -8.22 17.19
C PHE A 138 19.86 -8.07 17.01
N ALA A 139 19.11 -9.17 17.18
CA ALA A 139 17.66 -9.15 17.08
C ALA A 139 17.07 -8.17 18.11
N GLU A 140 17.55 -8.19 19.35
CA GLU A 140 17.13 -7.27 20.41
C GLU A 140 17.38 -5.80 20.05
N ASN A 141 18.57 -5.47 19.53
CA ASN A 141 18.92 -4.12 19.11
C ASN A 141 18.05 -3.62 17.96
N VAL A 142 17.82 -4.47 16.95
CA VAL A 142 16.91 -4.15 15.84
C VAL A 142 15.48 -4.02 16.33
N GLY A 143 15.06 -4.86 17.28
CA GLY A 143 13.76 -4.76 17.92
C GLY A 143 13.57 -3.48 18.72
N MET A 144 14.61 -3.00 19.41
CA MET A 144 14.59 -1.71 20.08
C MET A 144 14.48 -0.55 19.08
N ALA A 145 15.23 -0.62 17.98
CA ALA A 145 15.11 0.37 16.90
C ALA A 145 13.68 0.37 16.30
N LEU A 146 13.09 -0.80 16.07
CA LEU A 146 11.70 -0.93 15.64
C LEU A 146 10.75 -0.30 16.67
N ALA A 147 10.94 -0.57 17.96
CA ALA A 147 10.12 0.01 19.02
C ALA A 147 10.15 1.54 18.98
N VAL A 148 11.32 2.15 18.76
CA VAL A 148 11.46 3.60 18.58
C VAL A 148 10.68 4.11 17.37
N GLU A 149 10.76 3.42 16.22
CA GLU A 149 9.97 3.80 15.03
C GLU A 149 8.46 3.74 15.29
N LEU A 150 8.01 2.72 16.05
CA LEU A 150 6.60 2.56 16.38
C LEU A 150 6.08 3.65 17.32
N LEU A 151 6.93 4.25 18.17
CA LEU A 151 6.51 5.39 19.01
C LEU A 151 6.02 6.58 18.16
N GLY A 152 6.62 6.80 16.99
CA GLY A 152 6.20 7.86 16.06
C GLY A 152 4.82 7.61 15.45
N LEU A 153 4.30 6.38 15.53
CA LEU A 153 2.95 6.01 15.12
C LEU A 153 1.97 6.03 16.29
N ALA A 154 2.50 6.07 17.52
CA ALA A 154 1.74 5.92 18.74
C ALA A 154 1.42 7.30 19.31
N ASP A 155 0.40 7.92 18.72
CA ASP A 155 -0.28 9.18 19.10
C ASP A 155 -1.26 9.58 17.98
N ASP A 156 -1.09 8.98 16.80
CA ASP A 156 -2.09 9.02 15.75
C ASP A 156 -3.31 8.19 16.19
N ALA A 157 -4.45 8.88 16.41
CA ALA A 157 -5.77 8.23 16.41
C ALA A 157 -5.84 7.25 15.22
N PRO A 158 -6.48 6.07 15.33
CA PRO A 158 -6.41 5.01 14.32
C PRO A 158 -6.58 5.61 12.92
N ARG A 159 -5.47 5.82 12.23
CA ARG A 159 -5.46 6.52 10.94
C ARG A 159 -5.99 5.52 9.94
N GLN A 160 -7.31 5.56 9.74
CA GLN A 160 -7.99 4.87 8.67
C GLN A 160 -7.30 5.26 7.35
N ALA A 161 -6.69 4.23 6.74
CA ALA A 161 -6.08 4.15 5.43
C ALA A 161 -5.07 5.25 5.06
N THR A 162 -3.79 4.92 5.12
CA THR A 162 -2.69 5.68 4.48
C THR A 162 -2.65 5.54 2.95
N ARG A 163 -3.74 5.05 2.33
CA ARG A 163 -3.91 4.80 0.88
C ARG A 163 -5.39 4.85 0.50
N LEU A 164 -5.67 4.96 -0.80
CA LEU A 164 -7.01 4.73 -1.33
C LEU A 164 -7.34 3.23 -1.23
N SER A 165 -8.51 2.88 -0.71
CA SER A 165 -9.03 1.51 -0.74
C SER A 165 -9.26 1.07 -2.20
N GLY A 166 -9.36 -0.24 -2.43
CA GLY A 166 -9.69 -0.77 -3.76
C GLY A 166 -11.01 -0.21 -4.29
N ALA A 167 -12.00 -0.04 -3.41
CA ALA A 167 -13.29 0.58 -3.75
C ALA A 167 -13.16 2.07 -4.10
N GLN A 168 -12.28 2.82 -3.42
CA GLN A 168 -12.00 4.21 -3.77
C GLN A 168 -11.31 4.30 -5.15
N LEU A 169 -10.33 3.44 -5.43
CA LEU A 169 -9.68 3.40 -6.74
C LEU A 169 -10.66 3.01 -7.85
N GLN A 170 -11.52 2.02 -7.61
CA GLN A 170 -12.56 1.62 -8.58
C GLN A 170 -13.57 2.73 -8.82
N ARG A 171 -14.02 3.44 -7.79
CA ARG A 171 -14.90 4.61 -7.94
C ARG A 171 -14.25 5.71 -8.78
N ILE A 172 -12.99 6.05 -8.50
CA ILE A 172 -12.24 7.02 -9.31
C ILE A 172 -12.14 6.54 -10.76
N ALA A 173 -11.77 5.29 -10.99
CA ALA A 173 -11.61 4.73 -12.34
C ALA A 173 -12.93 4.72 -13.13
N ALA A 174 -14.01 4.23 -12.53
CA ALA A 174 -15.33 4.21 -13.13
C ALA A 174 -15.81 5.64 -13.45
N TYR A 175 -15.69 6.56 -12.49
CA TYR A 175 -16.07 7.96 -12.71
C TYR A 175 -15.26 8.60 -13.84
N VAL A 176 -13.95 8.38 -13.89
CA VAL A 176 -13.11 8.89 -14.99
C VAL A 176 -13.57 8.33 -16.33
N ASP A 177 -13.81 7.03 -16.42
CA ASP A 177 -14.21 6.37 -17.67
C ASP A 177 -15.59 6.82 -18.17
N GLU A 178 -16.52 7.09 -17.26
CA GLU A 178 -17.88 7.56 -17.58
C GLU A 178 -17.93 9.06 -17.96
N ASN A 179 -16.92 9.85 -17.60
CA ASN A 179 -16.93 11.32 -17.70
C ASN A 179 -15.70 11.88 -18.44
N LEU A 180 -15.14 11.13 -19.39
CA LEU A 180 -13.90 11.52 -20.09
C LEU A 180 -14.02 12.85 -20.86
N ASP A 181 -15.20 13.16 -21.39
CA ASP A 181 -15.55 14.38 -22.14
C ASP A 181 -15.73 15.61 -21.24
N GLN A 182 -15.86 15.41 -19.92
CA GLN A 182 -16.09 16.49 -18.95
C GLN A 182 -14.80 17.01 -18.30
N PRO A 183 -14.82 18.21 -17.68
CA PRO A 183 -13.71 18.70 -16.88
C PRO A 183 -13.45 17.85 -15.62
N LEU A 184 -12.54 16.88 -15.70
CA LEU A 184 -12.12 16.04 -14.57
C LEU A 184 -11.05 16.75 -13.71
N THR A 185 -11.49 17.54 -12.74
CA THR A 185 -10.60 18.23 -11.79
C THR A 185 -10.20 17.34 -10.62
N VAL A 186 -9.08 17.68 -9.97
CA VAL A 186 -8.63 17.00 -8.74
C VAL A 186 -9.72 17.06 -7.66
N ASP A 187 -10.43 18.17 -7.53
CA ASP A 187 -11.46 18.36 -6.50
C ASP A 187 -12.68 17.45 -6.72
N ILE A 188 -13.07 17.23 -7.98
CA ILE A 188 -14.16 16.29 -8.32
C ILE A 188 -13.74 14.88 -7.92
N LEU A 189 -12.54 14.45 -8.32
CA LEU A 189 -12.04 13.11 -8.00
C LEU A 189 -11.83 12.92 -6.48
N CYS A 190 -11.52 13.99 -5.74
CA CYS A 190 -11.46 13.98 -4.29
C CYS A 190 -12.83 13.72 -3.65
N ARG A 191 -13.88 14.38 -4.15
CA ARG A 191 -15.25 14.18 -3.68
C ARG A 191 -15.71 12.76 -3.92
N GLU A 192 -15.46 12.21 -5.11
CA GLU A 192 -15.84 10.84 -5.44
C GLU A 192 -15.08 9.79 -4.62
N ALA A 193 -13.82 10.06 -4.31
CA ALA A 193 -13.01 9.19 -3.47
C ALA A 193 -13.26 9.38 -1.97
N GLY A 194 -13.87 10.49 -1.55
CA GLY A 194 -14.02 10.86 -0.15
C GLY A 194 -12.68 11.18 0.54
N VAL A 195 -11.71 11.77 -0.17
CA VAL A 195 -10.39 12.12 0.37
C VAL A 195 -9.99 13.57 0.07
N SER A 196 -8.98 14.08 0.77
CA SER A 196 -8.39 15.39 0.46
C SER A 196 -7.52 15.34 -0.80
N SER A 197 -7.23 16.50 -1.40
CA SER A 197 -6.39 16.61 -2.61
C SER A 197 -4.95 16.14 -2.41
N SER A 198 -4.36 16.43 -1.25
CA SER A 198 -3.03 15.93 -0.88
C SER A 198 -3.02 14.41 -0.80
N HIS A 199 -4.05 13.82 -0.19
CA HIS A 199 -4.20 12.37 -0.09
C HIS A 199 -4.43 11.72 -1.46
N LEU A 200 -5.34 12.26 -2.28
CA LEU A 200 -5.57 11.74 -3.63
C LEU A 200 -4.27 11.69 -4.45
N ARG A 201 -3.50 12.78 -4.46
CA ARG A 201 -2.25 12.85 -5.25
C ARG A 201 -1.20 11.85 -4.77
N ALA A 202 -0.99 11.76 -3.46
CA ALA A 202 0.01 10.88 -2.87
C ALA A 202 -0.40 9.40 -3.01
N TRP A 203 -1.63 9.08 -2.63
CA TRP A 203 -2.11 7.72 -2.53
C TRP A 203 -2.45 7.12 -3.89
N PHE A 204 -3.02 7.89 -4.80
CA PHE A 204 -3.28 7.41 -6.16
C PHE A 204 -1.96 7.07 -6.87
N LYS A 205 -0.95 7.94 -6.77
CA LYS A 205 0.39 7.66 -7.35
C LYS A 205 1.04 6.44 -6.70
N ALA A 206 0.92 6.31 -5.39
CA ALA A 206 1.46 5.16 -4.66
C ALA A 206 0.76 3.84 -5.01
N ALA A 207 -0.52 3.87 -5.41
CA ALA A 207 -1.30 2.70 -5.78
C ALA A 207 -1.20 2.34 -7.27
N MET A 208 -1.20 3.34 -8.16
CA MET A 208 -1.27 3.15 -9.62
C MET A 208 0.09 3.33 -10.32
N GLY A 209 1.13 3.76 -9.60
CA GLY A 209 2.45 4.09 -10.16
C GLY A 209 2.51 5.41 -10.94
N ILE A 210 1.37 5.99 -11.29
CA ILE A 210 1.23 7.23 -12.07
C ILE A 210 0.34 8.25 -11.36
N THR A 211 0.52 9.54 -11.69
CA THR A 211 -0.31 10.60 -11.09
C THR A 211 -1.75 10.50 -11.58
N VAL A 212 -2.71 10.96 -10.77
CA VAL A 212 -4.13 10.99 -11.15
C VAL A 212 -4.38 11.74 -12.47
N HIS A 213 -3.67 12.85 -12.70
CA HIS A 213 -3.75 13.60 -13.95
C HIS A 213 -3.23 12.80 -15.15
N HIS A 214 -2.12 12.06 -14.98
CA HIS A 214 -1.57 11.23 -16.06
C HIS A 214 -2.48 10.04 -16.36
N TYR A 215 -3.09 9.45 -15.33
CA TYR A 215 -4.11 8.42 -15.50
C TYR A 215 -5.29 8.91 -16.36
N VAL A 216 -5.92 10.03 -16.00
CA VAL A 216 -7.03 10.62 -16.78
C VAL A 216 -6.61 10.84 -18.24
N LEU A 217 -5.41 11.38 -18.45
CA LEU A 217 -4.88 11.61 -19.78
C LEU A 217 -4.72 10.29 -20.57
N GLN A 218 -4.19 9.23 -19.96
CA GLN A 218 -4.06 7.93 -20.62
C GLN A 218 -5.43 7.36 -21.00
N ARG A 219 -6.44 7.49 -20.14
CA ARG A 219 -7.82 7.05 -20.46
C ARG A 219 -8.41 7.83 -21.63
N ARG A 220 -8.24 9.16 -21.66
CA ARG A 220 -8.64 10.01 -22.79
C ARG A 220 -7.95 9.64 -24.10
N LEU A 221 -6.64 9.37 -24.05
CA LEU A 221 -5.87 8.95 -25.22
C LEU A 221 -6.32 7.60 -25.76
N GLU A 222 -6.61 6.64 -24.88
CA GLU A 222 -7.12 5.34 -25.26
C GLU A 222 -8.51 5.45 -25.89
N HIS A 223 -9.40 6.26 -25.31
CA HIS A 223 -10.71 6.53 -25.88
C HIS A 223 -10.62 7.19 -27.27
N ALA A 224 -9.77 8.22 -27.41
CA ALA A 224 -9.50 8.84 -28.70
C ALA A 224 -8.94 7.84 -29.73
N ARG A 225 -8.06 6.91 -29.30
CA ARG A 225 -7.52 5.85 -30.15
C ARG A 225 -8.63 4.93 -30.66
N GLN A 226 -9.57 4.53 -29.81
CA GLN A 226 -10.71 3.71 -30.20
C GLN A 226 -11.59 4.42 -31.23
N LEU A 227 -11.90 5.70 -31.01
CA LEU A 227 -12.67 6.53 -31.94
C LEU A 227 -11.96 6.70 -33.30
N LEU A 228 -10.64 6.88 -33.30
CA LEU A 228 -9.85 6.98 -34.53
C LEU A 228 -9.92 5.69 -35.36
N LEU A 229 -9.89 4.54 -34.68
CA LEU A 229 -9.98 3.24 -35.32
C LEU A 229 -11.38 2.92 -35.85
N GLN A 230 -12.43 3.67 -35.50
CA GLN A 230 -13.76 3.46 -36.07
C GLN A 230 -13.91 4.02 -37.49
N GLY A 231 -13.16 5.09 -37.85
CA GLY A 231 -12.86 5.43 -39.27
C GLY A 231 -13.44 6.73 -39.82
N ASP A 232 -14.57 7.25 -39.31
CA ASP A 232 -15.38 8.17 -40.13
C ASP A 232 -15.55 9.60 -39.54
N ARG A 233 -14.93 9.88 -38.39
CA ARG A 233 -15.15 11.13 -37.65
C ARG A 233 -14.03 12.16 -37.87
N LYS A 234 -14.36 13.46 -37.82
CA LYS A 234 -13.33 14.53 -37.89
C LYS A 234 -12.44 14.49 -36.65
N LEU A 235 -11.16 14.85 -36.81
CA LEU A 235 -10.19 14.86 -35.69
C LEU A 235 -10.56 15.87 -34.61
N SER A 236 -11.19 16.99 -34.98
CA SER A 236 -11.75 17.97 -34.05
C SER A 236 -12.79 17.34 -33.11
N ASP A 237 -13.70 16.56 -33.68
CA ASP A 237 -14.85 16.01 -32.96
C ASP A 237 -14.40 14.90 -32.02
N ILE A 238 -13.46 14.06 -32.49
CA ILE A 238 -12.79 13.05 -31.65
C ILE A 238 -12.04 13.69 -30.49
N ALA A 239 -11.35 14.81 -30.72
CA ALA A 239 -10.63 15.49 -29.66
C ALA A 239 -11.58 15.98 -28.57
N LEU A 240 -12.68 16.63 -28.95
CA LEU A 240 -13.67 17.14 -27.99
C LEU A 240 -14.35 16.02 -27.19
N GLU A 241 -14.80 14.97 -27.86
CA GLU A 241 -15.45 13.82 -27.21
C GLU A 241 -14.49 13.05 -26.30
N ALA A 242 -13.21 12.96 -26.67
CA ALA A 242 -12.20 12.39 -25.79
C ALA A 242 -11.73 13.36 -24.68
N GLY A 243 -12.37 14.52 -24.52
CA GLY A 243 -12.08 15.48 -23.45
C GLY A 243 -10.82 16.32 -23.65
N PHE A 244 -10.33 16.45 -24.89
CA PHE A 244 -9.28 17.41 -25.23
C PHE A 244 -9.88 18.73 -25.68
N SER A 245 -9.23 19.83 -25.31
CA SER A 245 -9.64 21.19 -25.69
C SER A 245 -9.67 21.45 -27.20
N HIS A 246 -8.78 20.80 -27.95
CA HIS A 246 -8.66 20.94 -29.41
C HIS A 246 -7.74 19.86 -30.01
N GLN A 247 -7.88 19.60 -31.31
CA GLN A 247 -7.13 18.56 -32.05
C GLN A 247 -5.60 18.63 -31.88
N SER A 248 -5.03 19.83 -31.76
CA SER A 248 -3.58 20.01 -31.58
C SER A 248 -3.09 19.48 -30.23
N HIS A 249 -3.96 19.53 -29.20
CA HIS A 249 -3.65 19.01 -27.86
C HIS A 249 -3.64 17.48 -27.87
N LEU A 250 -4.66 16.87 -28.50
CA LEU A 250 -4.72 15.43 -28.75
C LEU A 250 -3.48 14.97 -29.53
N ALA A 251 -3.14 15.64 -30.63
CA ALA A 251 -2.02 15.25 -31.48
C ALA A 251 -0.67 15.27 -30.74
N LYS A 252 -0.45 16.28 -29.91
CA LYS A 252 0.75 16.41 -29.07
C LYS A 252 0.87 15.22 -28.11
N TRP A 253 -0.21 14.87 -27.42
CA TRP A 253 -0.18 13.79 -26.43
C TRP A 253 -0.13 12.40 -27.05
N MET A 254 -0.84 12.15 -28.16
CA MET A 254 -0.73 10.89 -28.89
C MET A 254 0.70 10.64 -29.38
N ARG A 255 1.37 11.66 -29.93
CA ARG A 255 2.76 11.50 -30.37
C ARG A 255 3.70 11.23 -29.19
N ARG A 256 3.43 11.83 -28.03
CA ARG A 256 4.22 11.61 -26.81
C ARG A 256 4.04 10.21 -26.21
N GLU A 257 2.80 9.72 -26.12
CA GLU A 257 2.49 8.45 -25.42
C GLU A 257 2.50 7.23 -26.35
N PHE A 258 2.13 7.38 -27.63
CA PHE A 258 2.07 6.30 -28.60
C PHE A 258 3.13 6.38 -29.70
N GLY A 259 3.96 7.43 -29.72
CA GLY A 259 4.94 7.67 -30.78
C GLY A 259 4.35 8.06 -32.14
N ARG A 260 3.02 8.16 -32.25
CA ARG A 260 2.29 8.38 -33.52
C ARG A 260 1.21 9.45 -33.35
N SER A 261 1.02 10.26 -34.37
CA SER A 261 -0.07 11.25 -34.44
C SER A 261 -1.42 10.60 -34.75
N PRO A 262 -2.54 11.29 -34.47
CA PRO A 262 -3.88 10.79 -34.78
C PRO A 262 -4.04 10.36 -36.24
N GLY A 263 -3.48 11.14 -37.18
CA GLY A 263 -3.53 10.83 -38.61
C GLY A 263 -2.71 9.60 -39.00
N GLU A 264 -1.57 9.36 -38.35
CA GLU A 264 -0.75 8.15 -38.58
C GLU A 264 -1.44 6.90 -38.01
N LEU A 265 -2.06 7.00 -36.83
CA LEU A 265 -2.83 5.92 -36.23
C LEU A 265 -4.06 5.57 -37.08
N ARG A 266 -4.76 6.57 -37.62
CA ARG A 266 -5.88 6.35 -38.53
C ARG A 266 -5.45 5.64 -39.81
N ARG A 267 -4.31 6.03 -40.40
CA ARG A 267 -3.78 5.40 -41.62
C ARG A 267 -3.32 3.96 -41.43
N SER A 268 -2.92 3.55 -40.22
CA SER A 268 -2.57 2.14 -39.95
C SER A 268 -3.74 1.17 -39.85
N LYS A 269 -4.98 1.64 -40.05
CA LYS A 269 -6.14 0.77 -40.24
C LYS A 269 -6.26 0.27 -41.69
N ASN A 270 -5.56 0.93 -42.62
CA ASN A 270 -5.39 0.49 -44.01
C ASN A 270 -4.05 -0.22 -44.18
#